data_AF-A0AAC9UG13-F1
#
_entry.id   AF-A0AAC9UG13-F1
#
_cell.length_a   1.000
_cell.length_b   1.000
_cell.length_c   1.000
_cell.angle_alpha   90.00
_cell.angle_beta   90.00
_cell.angle_gamma   90.00
#
_symmetry.space_group_name_H-M   'P 1'
#
loop_
_entity.id
_entity.type
_entity.pdbx_description
1 polymer ?
#
loop_
_entity_poly.entity_id
_entity_poly.type
_entity_poly.pdbx_seq_one_letter_code
_entity_poly.pdbx_strand_id
1 'polypeptide(L)'
;MEFFSNALNEWLQASDCGWVNVIPYNENLIFLSDNSGNYDFLIKNQRDKVFSHQIYGDYLKRADIPSFIEDYRFKRWEYFNYKGNRELGSHLAEQHYYANGGLTKNYPGQHVILQNYYEVSGDYITESRSSNKRLHGFKKIKLAEKELMVSELITIDEINDFLHKNHEYFATRKGDSLPPLNSECYKGLAATCTFYDVLAYISWAEKETNVPLRLLAYDEYLAVRDNEVGKSAHSNKGSDMTFHTPDGRQYPGHPPYMNESDFDALTLRFPENLTNFEKNGLEFIDSNFFAEWLLEGVSIRSASLTSFYGDANVLRASGPRDCTGKYKGIKTGFRLCYELSK
;
A
#
# COMPACT_ATOMS: atom_id res chain seq x y z
N MET A 1 -28.14 12.65 38.89
CA MET A 1 -27.72 13.24 37.60
C MET A 1 -28.86 13.98 36.91
N GLU A 2 -30.11 13.50 36.93
CA GLU A 2 -31.27 14.18 36.32
C GLU A 2 -31.54 15.61 36.85
N PHE A 3 -31.35 15.84 38.16
CA PHE A 3 -31.58 17.18 38.74
C PHE A 3 -30.62 18.25 38.21
N PHE A 4 -29.35 17.90 37.99
CA PHE A 4 -28.35 18.80 37.39
C PHE A 4 -28.63 19.04 35.91
N SER A 5 -29.11 18.01 35.19
CA SER A 5 -29.53 18.15 33.78
C SER A 5 -30.70 19.12 33.63
N ASN A 6 -31.70 19.05 34.52
CA ASN A 6 -32.87 19.91 34.45
C ASN A 6 -32.54 21.36 34.81
N ALA A 7 -31.77 21.58 35.88
CA ALA A 7 -31.34 22.93 36.27
C ALA A 7 -30.43 23.59 35.21
N LEU A 8 -29.56 22.81 34.55
CA LEU A 8 -28.74 23.31 33.45
C LEU A 8 -29.59 23.68 32.23
N ASN A 9 -30.58 22.86 31.87
CA ASN A 9 -31.48 23.16 30.76
C ASN A 9 -32.34 24.40 31.03
N GLU A 10 -32.87 24.57 32.23
CA GLU A 10 -33.60 25.80 32.63
C GLU A 10 -32.70 27.03 32.53
N TRP A 11 -31.45 26.92 32.97
CA TRP A 11 -30.48 28.02 32.89
C TRP A 11 -30.10 28.36 31.44
N LEU A 12 -29.88 27.35 30.59
CA LEU A 12 -29.62 27.54 29.16
C LEU A 12 -30.81 28.19 28.45
N GLN A 13 -32.03 27.72 28.71
CA GLN A 13 -33.26 28.26 28.12
C GLN A 13 -33.56 29.71 28.55
N ALA A 14 -33.16 30.10 29.76
CA ALA A 14 -33.36 31.45 30.28
C ALA A 14 -32.31 32.48 29.78
N SER A 15 -31.23 32.02 29.15
CA SER A 15 -30.20 32.89 28.59
C SER A 15 -30.50 33.22 27.13
N ASP A 16 -30.35 34.48 26.72
CA ASP A 16 -30.33 34.86 25.30
C ASP A 16 -28.95 34.63 24.65
N CYS A 17 -27.94 34.29 25.45
CA CYS A 17 -26.57 34.06 24.99
C CYS A 17 -26.38 32.61 24.53
N GLY A 18 -25.87 32.41 23.32
CA GLY A 18 -25.54 31.09 22.78
C GLY A 18 -26.66 30.43 21.97
N TRP A 19 -27.86 31.02 21.92
CA TRP A 19 -28.91 30.59 21.00
C TRP A 19 -28.73 31.25 19.63
N VAL A 20 -28.98 30.47 18.59
CA VAL A 20 -28.96 30.93 17.20
C VAL A 20 -30.30 30.63 16.55
N ASN A 21 -30.84 31.61 15.87
CA ASN A 21 -31.99 31.45 14.99
C ASN A 21 -31.54 30.78 13.70
N VAL A 22 -32.20 29.70 13.33
CA VAL A 22 -31.91 28.93 12.10
C VAL A 22 -32.93 29.35 11.04
N ILE A 23 -32.45 30.02 9.99
CA ILE A 23 -33.28 30.57 8.92
C ILE A 23 -32.95 29.84 7.61
N PRO A 24 -33.79 28.87 7.18
CA PRO A 24 -33.56 28.15 5.93
C PRO A 24 -33.74 29.07 4.72
N TYR A 25 -32.75 29.11 3.81
CA TYR A 25 -32.88 29.84 2.55
C TYR A 25 -33.23 28.91 1.39
N ASN A 26 -32.52 27.79 1.27
CA ASN A 26 -32.84 26.71 0.34
C ASN A 26 -32.27 25.37 0.85
N GLU A 27 -32.36 24.32 0.07
CA GLU A 27 -31.87 22.97 0.46
C GLU A 27 -30.38 22.90 0.80
N ASN A 28 -29.59 23.88 0.37
CA ASN A 28 -28.14 23.90 0.48
C ASN A 28 -27.59 25.06 1.32
N LEU A 29 -28.41 26.01 1.75
CA LEU A 29 -27.97 27.21 2.46
C LEU A 29 -28.93 27.53 3.61
N ILE A 30 -28.34 27.69 4.79
CA ILE A 30 -29.02 28.10 6.02
C ILE A 30 -28.30 29.35 6.55
N PHE A 31 -29.06 30.34 6.99
CA PHE A 31 -28.53 31.48 7.73
C PHE A 31 -28.71 31.23 9.22
N LEU A 32 -27.70 31.61 9.99
CA LEU A 32 -27.73 31.67 11.44
C LEU A 32 -27.78 33.15 11.83
N SER A 33 -28.63 33.51 12.77
CA SER A 33 -28.59 34.85 13.35
C SER A 33 -28.79 34.81 14.86
N ASP A 34 -28.16 35.73 15.58
CA ASP A 34 -28.43 35.92 17.00
C ASP A 34 -29.41 37.08 17.24
N ASN A 35 -29.79 37.28 18.51
CA ASN A 35 -30.65 38.39 18.91
C ASN A 35 -29.91 39.74 18.96
N SER A 36 -28.60 39.77 18.67
CA SER A 36 -27.75 40.96 18.64
C SER A 36 -27.52 41.50 17.22
N GLY A 37 -28.11 40.86 16.20
CA GLY A 37 -27.96 41.25 14.80
C GLY A 37 -26.71 40.69 14.12
N ASN A 38 -25.97 39.78 14.76
CA ASN A 38 -24.91 39.02 14.09
C ASN A 38 -25.54 37.93 13.22
N TYR A 39 -24.85 37.59 12.14
CA TYR A 39 -25.26 36.51 11.25
C TYR A 39 -24.05 35.69 10.77
N ASP A 40 -24.33 34.43 10.46
CA ASP A 40 -23.42 33.52 9.77
C ASP A 40 -24.24 32.68 8.77
N PHE A 41 -23.59 31.87 7.96
CA PHE A 41 -24.27 30.97 7.04
C PHE A 41 -23.58 29.62 6.96
N LEU A 42 -24.39 28.58 6.78
CA LEU A 42 -23.95 27.21 6.62
C LEU A 42 -24.32 26.74 5.23
N ILE A 43 -23.32 26.34 4.44
CA ILE A 43 -23.53 25.66 3.18
C ILE A 43 -23.53 24.15 3.44
N LYS A 44 -24.59 23.48 2.98
CA LYS A 44 -24.74 22.03 3.10
C LYS A 44 -23.54 21.33 2.48
N ASN A 45 -22.93 20.45 3.26
CA ASN A 45 -21.76 19.67 2.87
C ASN A 45 -20.52 20.51 2.48
N GLN A 46 -20.42 21.76 2.94
CA GLN A 46 -19.15 22.47 2.89
C GLN A 46 -18.07 21.71 3.67
N ARG A 47 -16.81 21.88 3.25
CA ARG A 47 -15.65 21.24 3.84
C ARG A 47 -14.67 22.32 4.27
N ASP A 48 -14.10 22.17 5.46
CA ASP A 48 -13.15 23.15 6.01
C ASP A 48 -11.77 23.04 5.37
N LYS A 49 -11.46 21.89 4.76
CA LYS A 49 -10.17 21.57 4.16
C LYS A 49 -10.37 21.02 2.78
N VAL A 50 -9.47 21.38 1.86
CA VAL A 50 -9.39 20.77 0.53
C VAL A 50 -8.94 19.32 0.68
N PHE A 51 -9.55 18.41 -0.09
CA PHE A 51 -9.12 17.02 -0.13
C PHE A 51 -7.73 16.88 -0.74
N SER A 52 -6.81 16.22 -0.03
CA SER A 52 -5.49 15.88 -0.58
C SER A 52 -5.57 14.58 -1.38
N HIS A 53 -5.33 14.67 -2.68
CA HIS A 53 -5.20 13.49 -3.53
C HIS A 53 -3.81 12.85 -3.49
N GLN A 54 -2.80 13.55 -2.94
CA GLN A 54 -1.40 13.13 -2.95
C GLN A 54 -1.03 12.38 -1.66
N ILE A 55 -1.41 11.10 -1.58
CA ILE A 55 -1.04 10.24 -0.44
C ILE A 55 0.40 9.73 -0.50
N TYR A 56 1.03 9.77 -1.67
CA TYR A 56 2.43 9.38 -1.89
C TYR A 56 3.27 10.54 -2.44
N GLY A 57 2.89 11.78 -2.12
CA GLY A 57 3.58 12.97 -2.64
C GLY A 57 3.65 12.97 -4.16
N ASP A 58 4.84 13.22 -4.70
CA ASP A 58 5.06 13.26 -6.15
C ASP A 58 5.48 11.90 -6.75
N TYR A 59 5.52 10.83 -5.96
CA TYR A 59 6.01 9.52 -6.42
C TYR A 59 4.95 8.75 -7.22
N LEU A 60 3.67 9.01 -6.97
CA LEU A 60 2.56 8.32 -7.63
C LEU A 60 1.41 9.28 -7.90
N LYS A 61 0.97 9.37 -9.15
CA LYS A 61 -0.22 10.14 -9.49
C LYS A 61 -1.46 9.42 -9.00
N ARG A 62 -2.54 10.16 -8.78
CA ARG A 62 -3.85 9.59 -8.42
C ARG A 62 -4.31 8.47 -9.37
N ALA A 63 -4.03 8.58 -10.67
CA ALA A 63 -4.43 7.60 -11.67
C ALA A 63 -3.70 6.25 -11.55
N ASP A 64 -2.58 6.24 -10.83
CA ASP A 64 -1.69 5.08 -10.67
C ASP A 64 -1.82 4.43 -9.28
N ILE A 65 -2.77 4.91 -8.45
CA ILE A 65 -3.10 4.29 -7.16
C ILE A 65 -3.93 3.02 -7.42
N PRO A 66 -3.48 1.83 -6.97
CA PRO A 66 -4.24 0.59 -7.12
C PRO A 66 -5.58 0.57 -6.39
N SER A 67 -6.48 -0.30 -6.85
CA SER A 67 -7.81 -0.50 -6.28
C SER A 67 -7.77 -0.92 -4.80
N PHE A 68 -6.77 -1.72 -4.40
CA PHE A 68 -6.68 -2.28 -3.06
C PHE A 68 -6.28 -1.27 -1.96
N ILE A 69 -5.90 -0.03 -2.32
CA ILE A 69 -5.52 1.02 -1.36
C ILE A 69 -6.78 1.62 -0.71
N GLU A 70 -7.36 0.87 0.23
CA GLU A 70 -8.65 1.19 0.84
C GLU A 70 -8.66 2.49 1.66
N ASP A 71 -7.58 2.80 2.39
CA ASP A 71 -7.49 4.06 3.17
C ASP A 71 -7.71 5.30 2.28
N TYR A 72 -7.16 5.30 1.06
CA TYR A 72 -7.40 6.38 0.12
C TYR A 72 -8.84 6.41 -0.39
N ARG A 73 -9.37 5.24 -0.77
CA ARG A 73 -10.72 5.11 -1.34
C ARG A 73 -11.78 5.51 -0.32
N PHE A 74 -11.63 5.06 0.92
CA PHE A 74 -12.50 5.40 2.03
C PHE A 74 -12.42 6.90 2.37
N LYS A 75 -11.22 7.50 2.51
CA LYS A 75 -11.08 8.97 2.67
C LYS A 75 -11.77 9.74 1.56
N ARG A 76 -11.62 9.30 0.31
CA ARG A 76 -12.24 9.93 -0.85
C ARG A 76 -13.77 9.82 -0.77
N TRP A 77 -14.31 8.64 -0.47
CA TRP A 77 -15.74 8.44 -0.27
C TRP A 77 -16.26 9.31 0.87
N GLU A 78 -15.58 9.31 2.01
CA GLU A 78 -15.97 10.12 3.17
C GLU A 78 -16.01 11.61 2.83
N TYR A 79 -15.06 12.09 2.02
CA TYR A 79 -15.01 13.50 1.64
C TYR A 79 -16.10 13.89 0.62
N PHE A 80 -16.21 13.14 -0.48
CA PHE A 80 -17.03 13.52 -1.64
C PHE A 80 -18.44 12.93 -1.63
N ASN A 81 -18.64 11.76 -1.02
CA ASN A 81 -19.88 10.98 -1.13
C ASN A 81 -20.68 10.99 0.17
N TYR A 82 -20.02 10.94 1.32
CA TYR A 82 -20.73 10.93 2.61
C TYR A 82 -21.41 12.28 2.88
N LYS A 83 -22.71 12.22 3.19
CA LYS A 83 -23.59 13.38 3.43
C LYS A 83 -24.09 13.48 4.87
N GLY A 84 -23.71 12.54 5.74
CA GLY A 84 -24.12 12.54 7.13
C GLY A 84 -23.24 13.43 8.02
N ASN A 85 -23.54 13.41 9.32
CA ASN A 85 -22.73 14.09 10.32
C ASN A 85 -21.47 13.24 10.60
N ARG A 86 -20.29 13.78 10.29
CA ARG A 86 -18.99 13.08 10.44
C ARG A 86 -18.53 12.98 11.89
N GLU A 87 -18.82 13.99 12.70
CA GLU A 87 -18.49 13.98 14.12
C GLU A 87 -19.33 12.93 14.84
N LEU A 88 -20.63 12.91 14.54
CA LEU A 88 -21.52 11.87 15.03
C LEU A 88 -21.08 10.49 14.54
N GLY A 89 -20.75 10.34 13.25
CA GLY A 89 -20.24 9.09 12.70
C GLY A 89 -18.96 8.61 13.39
N SER A 90 -18.01 9.52 13.63
CA SER A 90 -16.78 9.22 14.40
C SER A 90 -17.09 8.78 15.83
N HIS A 91 -18.02 9.46 16.49
CA HIS A 91 -18.44 9.11 17.84
C HIS A 91 -19.11 7.73 17.89
N LEU A 92 -20.02 7.44 16.96
CA LEU A 92 -20.70 6.16 16.87
C LEU A 92 -19.73 5.02 16.52
N ALA A 93 -18.75 5.27 15.65
CA ALA A 93 -17.69 4.31 15.35
C ALA A 93 -16.85 3.97 16.60
N GLU A 94 -16.49 4.98 17.39
CA GLU A 94 -15.78 4.80 18.67
C GLU A 94 -16.61 3.97 19.66
N GLN A 95 -17.89 4.32 19.84
CA GLN A 95 -18.80 3.56 20.69
C GLN A 95 -18.94 2.11 20.21
N HIS A 96 -19.12 1.91 18.90
CA HIS A 96 -19.26 0.60 18.28
C HIS A 96 -17.99 -0.26 18.49
N TYR A 97 -16.79 0.33 18.37
CA TYR A 97 -15.53 -0.37 18.60
C TYR A 97 -15.44 -0.93 20.03
N TYR A 98 -15.68 -0.10 21.05
CA TYR A 98 -15.62 -0.56 22.44
C TYR A 98 -16.77 -1.50 22.80
N ALA A 99 -17.97 -1.27 22.27
CA ALA A 99 -19.13 -2.15 22.50
C ALA A 99 -18.90 -3.58 21.97
N ASN A 100 -18.08 -3.73 20.91
CA ASN A 100 -17.75 -5.02 20.31
C ASN A 100 -16.42 -5.62 20.83
N GLY A 101 -15.99 -5.23 22.04
CA GLY A 101 -14.82 -5.83 22.71
C GLY A 101 -13.47 -5.24 22.30
N GLY A 102 -13.46 -4.14 21.55
CA GLY A 102 -12.26 -3.35 21.31
C GLY A 102 -11.66 -2.80 22.61
N LEU A 103 -10.34 -2.75 22.70
CA LEU A 103 -9.63 -2.24 23.88
C LEU A 103 -8.71 -1.09 23.44
N THR A 104 -8.29 -0.26 24.40
CA THR A 104 -7.32 0.82 24.14
C THR A 104 -5.98 0.28 23.64
N LYS A 105 -5.55 -0.89 24.14
CA LYS A 105 -4.25 -1.51 23.79
C LYS A 105 -4.15 -1.98 22.34
N ASN A 106 -5.29 -2.23 21.69
CA ASN A 106 -5.36 -2.69 20.30
C ASN A 106 -6.13 -1.70 19.41
N TYR A 107 -6.25 -0.45 19.85
CA TYR A 107 -6.96 0.59 19.11
C TYR A 107 -6.27 0.82 17.76
N PRO A 108 -6.93 0.52 16.63
CA PRO A 108 -6.28 0.54 15.31
C PRO A 108 -6.18 1.95 14.72
N GLY A 109 -6.76 2.95 15.40
CA GLY A 109 -6.87 4.33 14.95
C GLY A 109 -8.31 4.68 14.55
N GLN A 110 -8.66 5.95 14.76
CA GLN A 110 -10.01 6.48 14.51
C GLN A 110 -10.49 6.22 13.08
N HIS A 111 -9.59 6.34 12.11
CA HIS A 111 -9.93 6.13 10.70
C HIS A 111 -10.34 4.68 10.40
N VAL A 112 -9.63 3.71 10.96
CA VAL A 112 -9.88 2.28 10.73
C VAL A 112 -11.21 1.86 11.35
N ILE A 113 -11.48 2.30 12.57
CA ILE A 113 -12.77 1.99 13.22
C ILE A 113 -13.94 2.67 12.50
N LEU A 114 -13.72 3.87 11.94
CA LEU A 114 -14.75 4.61 11.21
C LEU A 114 -15.07 3.92 9.88
N GLN A 115 -14.04 3.46 9.16
CA GLN A 115 -14.21 2.63 7.97
C GLN A 115 -15.04 1.38 8.30
N ASN A 116 -14.59 0.60 9.29
CA ASN A 116 -15.27 -0.62 9.70
C ASN A 116 -16.74 -0.35 10.11
N TYR A 117 -17.00 0.75 10.81
CA TYR A 117 -18.35 1.13 11.21
C TYR A 117 -19.26 1.35 9.99
N TYR A 118 -18.79 2.08 8.98
CA TYR A 118 -19.57 2.31 7.76
C TYR A 118 -19.67 1.08 6.84
N GLU A 119 -18.69 0.17 6.90
CA GLU A 119 -18.80 -1.13 6.24
C GLU A 119 -19.90 -1.99 6.89
N VAL A 120 -19.92 -2.05 8.22
CA VAL A 120 -20.93 -2.79 8.99
C VAL A 120 -22.33 -2.19 8.84
N SER A 121 -22.46 -0.86 8.77
CA SER A 121 -23.75 -0.21 8.53
C SER A 121 -24.23 -0.33 7.07
N GLY A 122 -23.35 -0.74 6.15
CA GLY A 122 -23.63 -0.81 4.72
C GLY A 122 -23.57 0.54 3.99
N ASP A 123 -23.12 1.61 4.66
CA ASP A 123 -22.95 2.94 4.07
C ASP A 123 -21.73 3.00 3.13
N TYR A 124 -20.67 2.26 3.45
CA TYR A 124 -19.46 2.12 2.64
C TYR A 124 -19.30 0.68 2.18
N ILE A 125 -18.96 0.51 0.90
CA ILE A 125 -18.70 -0.80 0.30
C ILE A 125 -17.24 -0.81 -0.16
N THR A 126 -16.43 -1.60 0.53
CA THR A 126 -15.04 -1.92 0.17
C THR A 126 -15.00 -2.59 -1.20
N GLU A 127 -13.97 -2.32 -2.01
CA GLU A 127 -13.86 -3.05 -3.28
C GLU A 127 -13.54 -4.53 -3.02
N SER A 128 -14.24 -5.40 -3.75
CA SER A 128 -13.97 -6.83 -3.70
C SER A 128 -12.53 -7.09 -4.13
N ARG A 129 -11.76 -7.76 -3.27
CA ARG A 129 -10.44 -8.30 -3.59
C ARG A 129 -10.49 -9.63 -4.32
N SER A 130 -11.70 -10.06 -4.67
CA SER A 130 -11.97 -11.34 -5.30
C SER A 130 -12.43 -11.19 -6.75
N SER A 131 -12.08 -12.16 -7.58
CA SER A 131 -12.53 -12.29 -8.96
C SER A 131 -12.74 -13.76 -9.31
N ASN A 132 -13.71 -14.04 -10.18
CA ASN A 132 -13.94 -15.37 -10.73
C ASN A 132 -13.06 -15.65 -11.97
N LYS A 133 -12.40 -14.61 -12.50
CA LYS A 133 -11.52 -14.72 -13.67
C LYS A 133 -10.23 -15.42 -13.27
N ARG A 134 -9.78 -16.37 -14.09
CA ARG A 134 -8.47 -17.03 -13.94
C ARG A 134 -7.48 -16.43 -14.93
N LEU A 135 -6.48 -15.73 -14.42
CA LEU A 135 -5.41 -15.17 -15.24
C LEU A 135 -4.41 -16.25 -15.64
N HIS A 136 -3.92 -16.20 -16.88
CA HIS A 136 -2.88 -17.10 -17.37
C HIS A 136 -1.58 -16.88 -16.57
N GLY A 137 -0.87 -17.97 -16.26
CA GLY A 137 0.39 -17.91 -15.50
C GLY A 137 0.22 -17.81 -13.97
N PHE A 138 -1.00 -17.55 -13.47
CA PHE A 138 -1.26 -17.55 -12.03
C PHE A 138 -1.55 -18.98 -11.54
N LYS A 139 -0.95 -19.34 -10.41
CA LYS A 139 -1.08 -20.63 -9.74
C LYS A 139 -2.11 -20.53 -8.61
N LYS A 140 -3.01 -21.52 -8.54
CA LYS A 140 -4.03 -21.59 -7.50
C LYS A 140 -3.41 -22.14 -6.22
N ILE A 141 -3.48 -21.37 -5.14
CA ILE A 141 -2.97 -21.75 -3.82
C ILE A 141 -4.13 -21.69 -2.82
N LYS A 142 -4.32 -22.79 -2.08
CA LYS A 142 -5.34 -22.87 -1.05
C LYS A 142 -4.73 -22.48 0.29
N LEU A 143 -5.16 -21.34 0.82
CA LEU A 143 -4.91 -20.95 2.20
C LEU A 143 -6.12 -21.37 3.07
N ALA A 144 -5.98 -21.37 4.39
CA ALA A 144 -6.98 -21.94 5.31
C ALA A 144 -8.41 -21.45 5.03
N GLU A 145 -8.59 -20.14 4.88
CA GLU A 145 -9.92 -19.51 4.75
C GLU A 145 -10.20 -18.97 3.34
N LYS A 146 -9.24 -19.01 2.43
CA LYS A 146 -9.35 -18.42 1.08
C LYS A 146 -8.52 -19.13 0.04
N GLU A 147 -8.94 -19.00 -1.21
CA GLU A 147 -8.17 -19.45 -2.37
C GLU A 147 -7.55 -18.24 -3.06
N LEU A 148 -6.22 -18.25 -3.21
CA LEU A 148 -5.49 -17.23 -3.93
C LEU A 148 -5.08 -17.74 -5.30
N MET A 149 -5.09 -16.84 -6.27
CA MET A 149 -4.36 -17.00 -7.51
C MET A 149 -3.09 -16.16 -7.37
N VAL A 150 -1.91 -16.75 -7.53
CA VAL A 150 -0.60 -16.11 -7.30
C VAL A 150 0.27 -16.23 -8.54
N SER A 151 0.88 -15.15 -9.01
CA SER A 151 1.78 -15.15 -10.16
C SER A 151 3.19 -15.65 -9.78
N GLU A 152 3.97 -16.00 -10.79
CA GLU A 152 5.43 -15.99 -10.64
C GLU A 152 5.97 -14.57 -10.40
N LEU A 153 7.28 -14.45 -10.16
CA LEU A 153 7.95 -13.14 -10.12
C LEU A 153 7.69 -12.40 -11.42
N ILE A 154 7.31 -11.13 -11.31
CA ILE A 154 7.19 -10.28 -12.49
C ILE A 154 8.57 -10.12 -13.11
N THR A 155 8.65 -10.38 -14.41
CA THR A 155 9.90 -10.44 -15.16
C THR A 155 10.34 -9.07 -15.66
N ILE A 156 11.62 -8.95 -16.01
CA ILE A 156 12.16 -7.74 -16.64
C ILE A 156 11.41 -7.41 -17.94
N ASP A 157 11.06 -8.42 -18.74
CA ASP A 157 10.25 -8.22 -19.95
C ASP A 157 8.87 -7.62 -19.65
N GLU A 158 8.17 -8.11 -18.63
CA GLU A 158 6.87 -7.58 -18.22
C GLU A 158 6.96 -6.13 -17.73
N ILE A 159 8.00 -5.78 -16.96
CA ILE A 159 8.22 -4.39 -16.55
C ILE A 159 8.58 -3.49 -17.74
N ASN A 160 9.41 -3.96 -18.67
CA ASN A 160 9.75 -3.19 -19.86
C ASN A 160 8.51 -2.93 -20.74
N ASP A 161 7.63 -3.92 -20.91
CA ASP A 161 6.36 -3.75 -21.62
C ASP A 161 5.44 -2.72 -20.93
N PHE A 162 5.32 -2.80 -19.59
CA PHE A 162 4.59 -1.81 -18.81
C PHE A 162 5.14 -0.40 -19.00
N LEU A 163 6.46 -0.20 -18.86
CA LEU A 163 7.09 1.11 -18.99
C LEU A 163 6.97 1.67 -20.42
N HIS A 164 7.00 0.79 -21.43
CA HIS A 164 6.80 1.17 -22.82
C HIS A 164 5.36 1.64 -23.08
N LYS A 165 4.36 0.87 -22.62
CA LYS A 165 2.94 1.20 -22.79
C LYS A 165 2.51 2.39 -21.94
N ASN A 166 3.12 2.57 -20.77
CA ASN A 166 2.86 3.66 -19.84
C ASN A 166 3.99 4.70 -19.82
N HIS A 167 4.33 5.23 -21.00
CA HIS A 167 5.42 6.17 -21.20
C HIS A 167 5.29 7.46 -20.36
N GLU A 168 4.07 7.94 -20.09
CA GLU A 168 3.84 9.10 -19.23
C GLU A 168 4.23 8.84 -17.77
N TYR A 169 3.96 7.62 -17.27
CA TYR A 169 4.45 7.20 -15.96
C TYR A 169 5.98 7.18 -15.97
N PHE A 170 6.58 6.50 -16.94
CA PHE A 170 8.04 6.37 -17.02
C PHE A 170 8.75 7.73 -17.08
N ALA A 171 8.19 8.70 -17.81
CA ALA A 171 8.76 10.05 -17.93
C ALA A 171 8.68 10.88 -16.64
N THR A 172 7.77 10.56 -15.72
CA THR A 172 7.52 11.34 -14.49
C THR A 172 7.87 10.59 -13.20
N ARG A 173 8.33 9.33 -13.35
CA ARG A 173 8.77 8.45 -12.28
C ARG A 173 9.86 9.10 -11.40
N LYS A 174 9.80 8.82 -10.10
CA LYS A 174 10.83 9.16 -9.11
C LYS A 174 11.41 7.90 -8.44
N GLY A 175 12.60 8.01 -7.86
CA GLY A 175 13.32 6.91 -7.19
C GLY A 175 14.46 6.34 -8.05
N ASP A 176 15.11 5.29 -7.53
CA ASP A 176 16.31 4.67 -8.12
C ASP A 176 16.16 4.38 -9.62
N SER A 177 17.22 4.57 -10.41
CA SER A 177 17.22 4.24 -11.84
C SER A 177 16.97 2.73 -12.08
N LEU A 178 15.95 2.39 -12.87
CA LEU A 178 15.60 1.00 -13.21
C LEU A 178 16.52 0.36 -14.27
N PRO A 179 16.95 1.05 -15.35
CA PRO A 179 17.73 0.41 -16.40
C PRO A 179 19.01 -0.30 -15.92
N PRO A 180 19.83 0.28 -15.01
CA PRO A 180 21.02 -0.41 -14.52
C PRO A 180 20.72 -1.71 -13.76
N LEU A 181 19.51 -1.81 -13.17
CA LEU A 181 19.08 -2.93 -12.35
C LEU A 181 18.27 -3.98 -13.09
N ASN A 182 17.90 -3.71 -14.33
CA ASN A 182 17.14 -4.61 -15.20
C ASN A 182 17.88 -4.80 -16.53
N SER A 183 19.22 -4.76 -16.48
CA SER A 183 20.13 -4.78 -17.63
C SER A 183 20.60 -6.19 -18.03
N GLU A 184 20.08 -7.23 -17.39
CA GLU A 184 20.43 -8.64 -17.61
C GLU A 184 20.24 -9.04 -19.08
N CYS A 185 21.10 -9.92 -19.61
CA CYS A 185 20.95 -10.40 -20.99
C CYS A 185 19.66 -11.23 -21.17
N TYR A 186 19.34 -12.09 -20.20
CA TYR A 186 18.09 -12.83 -20.16
C TYR A 186 17.04 -12.03 -19.39
N LYS A 187 15.97 -11.62 -20.09
CA LYS A 187 14.93 -10.73 -19.58
C LYS A 187 13.74 -11.45 -18.93
N GLY A 188 13.75 -12.78 -18.94
CA GLY A 188 12.82 -13.60 -18.15
C GLY A 188 13.19 -13.72 -16.67
N LEU A 189 14.26 -13.05 -16.20
CA LEU A 189 14.58 -12.94 -14.78
C LEU A 189 13.65 -11.97 -14.07
N ALA A 190 13.58 -12.09 -12.74
CA ALA A 190 12.78 -11.20 -11.90
C ALA A 190 13.23 -9.74 -12.06
N ALA A 191 12.25 -8.86 -12.29
CA ALA A 191 12.50 -7.44 -12.33
C ALA A 191 12.81 -6.88 -10.95
N THR A 192 13.60 -5.81 -10.94
CA THR A 192 13.95 -5.02 -9.76
C THR A 192 13.26 -3.66 -9.84
N CYS A 193 12.46 -3.33 -8.83
CA CYS A 193 11.58 -2.16 -8.85
C CYS A 193 11.53 -1.46 -7.48
N THR A 194 11.22 -0.16 -7.47
CA THR A 194 10.81 0.53 -6.23
C THR A 194 9.38 0.14 -5.86
N PHE A 195 8.95 0.40 -4.63
CA PHE A 195 7.57 0.12 -4.24
C PHE A 195 6.55 0.94 -5.05
N TYR A 196 6.89 2.18 -5.43
CA TYR A 196 6.00 3.01 -6.23
C TYR A 196 5.86 2.52 -7.68
N ASP A 197 6.91 1.93 -8.25
CA ASP A 197 6.86 1.21 -9.54
C ASP A 197 5.87 0.04 -9.46
N VAL A 198 5.93 -0.71 -8.36
CA VAL A 198 5.04 -1.84 -8.12
C VAL A 198 3.58 -1.39 -8.03
N LEU A 199 3.29 -0.31 -7.30
CA LEU A 199 1.93 0.22 -7.23
C LEU A 199 1.42 0.69 -8.60
N ALA A 200 2.24 1.42 -9.36
CA ALA A 200 1.87 1.87 -10.70
C ALA A 200 1.64 0.69 -11.65
N TYR A 201 2.49 -0.33 -11.58
CA TYR A 201 2.35 -1.57 -12.35
C TYR A 201 1.04 -2.27 -12.01
N ILE A 202 0.71 -2.41 -10.72
CA ILE A 202 -0.55 -3.04 -10.29
C ILE A 202 -1.73 -2.26 -10.85
N SER A 203 -1.78 -0.94 -10.66
CA SER A 203 -2.88 -0.10 -11.16
C SER A 203 -3.06 -0.24 -12.68
N TRP A 204 -1.98 -0.33 -13.43
CA TRP A 204 -2.02 -0.61 -14.87
C TRP A 204 -2.53 -2.03 -15.17
N ALA A 205 -1.96 -3.05 -14.53
CA ALA A 205 -2.34 -4.45 -14.74
C ALA A 205 -3.81 -4.72 -14.38
N GLU A 206 -4.36 -4.05 -13.36
CA GLU A 206 -5.79 -4.11 -13.01
C GLU A 206 -6.66 -3.59 -14.15
N LYS A 207 -6.26 -2.50 -14.82
CA LYS A 207 -6.99 -1.94 -15.97
C LYS A 207 -6.95 -2.89 -17.18
N GLU A 208 -5.80 -3.49 -17.44
CA GLU A 208 -5.63 -4.45 -18.55
C GLU A 208 -6.41 -5.74 -18.32
N THR A 209 -6.44 -6.23 -17.08
CA THR A 209 -6.99 -7.56 -16.77
C THR A 209 -8.41 -7.52 -16.23
N ASN A 210 -8.87 -6.39 -15.70
CA ASN A 210 -10.10 -6.24 -14.93
C ASN A 210 -10.18 -7.23 -13.75
N VAL A 211 -9.07 -7.41 -13.05
CA VAL A 211 -8.93 -8.25 -11.84
C VAL A 211 -8.33 -7.38 -10.73
N PRO A 212 -8.81 -7.48 -9.47
CA PRO A 212 -8.30 -6.70 -8.33
C PRO A 212 -6.96 -7.28 -7.84
N LEU A 213 -5.89 -6.91 -8.54
CA LEU A 213 -4.53 -7.41 -8.28
C LEU A 213 -3.91 -6.66 -7.10
N ARG A 214 -3.11 -7.39 -6.32
CA ARG A 214 -2.37 -6.83 -5.18
C ARG A 214 -1.12 -7.66 -4.90
N LEU A 215 -0.30 -7.18 -3.98
CA LEU A 215 0.78 -7.97 -3.41
C LEU A 215 0.24 -8.97 -2.38
N LEU A 216 1.03 -10.02 -2.12
CA LEU A 216 0.81 -10.89 -0.97
C LEU A 216 1.02 -10.08 0.31
N ALA A 217 0.12 -10.24 1.28
CA ALA A 217 0.34 -9.80 2.65
C ALA A 217 1.43 -10.67 3.30
N TYR A 218 2.05 -10.19 4.37
CA TYR A 218 3.12 -10.90 5.06
C TYR A 218 2.73 -12.33 5.46
N ASP A 219 1.58 -12.51 6.12
CA ASP A 219 1.12 -13.82 6.56
C ASP A 219 0.77 -14.74 5.36
N GLU A 220 0.28 -14.16 4.26
CA GLU A 220 0.00 -14.91 3.03
C GLU A 220 1.29 -15.37 2.36
N TYR A 221 2.31 -14.51 2.31
CA TYR A 221 3.63 -14.86 1.76
C TYR A 221 4.25 -16.02 2.55
N LEU A 222 4.20 -15.95 3.88
CA LEU A 222 4.66 -17.03 4.75
C LEU A 222 3.88 -18.32 4.54
N ALA A 223 2.56 -18.24 4.41
CA ALA A 223 1.71 -19.40 4.17
C ALA A 223 1.96 -20.02 2.79
N VAL A 224 2.12 -19.21 1.73
CA VAL A 224 2.52 -19.66 0.39
C VAL A 224 3.88 -20.36 0.41
N ARG A 225 4.75 -19.98 1.34
CA ARG A 225 6.07 -20.57 1.53
C ARG A 225 6.10 -21.76 2.49
N ASP A 226 4.98 -22.12 3.13
CA ASP A 226 4.93 -22.97 4.34
C ASP A 226 5.99 -22.61 5.40
N ASN A 227 6.34 -21.32 5.53
CA ASN A 227 7.43 -20.83 6.37
C ASN A 227 8.81 -21.47 6.08
N GLU A 228 8.99 -22.04 4.89
CA GLU A 228 10.24 -22.69 4.50
C GLU A 228 11.27 -21.67 4.03
N VAL A 229 12.49 -21.79 4.57
CA VAL A 229 13.64 -20.98 4.19
C VAL A 229 14.46 -21.69 3.10
N GLY A 230 15.10 -20.91 2.24
CA GLY A 230 16.02 -21.41 1.21
C GLY A 230 17.34 -21.92 1.81
N LYS A 231 18.13 -22.66 1.02
CA LYS A 231 19.43 -23.22 1.47
C LYS A 231 20.43 -22.11 1.79
N SER A 232 20.31 -20.98 1.09
CA SER A 232 21.17 -19.81 1.30
C SER A 232 20.83 -19.02 2.57
N ALA A 233 19.73 -19.33 3.27
CA ALA A 233 19.27 -18.57 4.43
C ALA A 233 20.31 -18.43 5.54
N HIS A 234 21.09 -19.49 5.79
CA HIS A 234 22.13 -19.54 6.81
C HIS A 234 23.55 -19.27 6.28
N SER A 235 23.66 -18.86 5.01
CA SER A 235 24.96 -18.56 4.41
C SER A 235 25.51 -17.24 4.96
N ASN A 236 26.70 -17.31 5.56
CA ASN A 236 27.50 -16.13 5.93
C ASN A 236 28.36 -15.59 4.78
N LYS A 237 28.15 -16.08 3.54
CA LYS A 237 28.82 -15.51 2.38
C LYS A 237 28.35 -14.05 2.21
N GLY A 238 29.26 -13.18 1.75
CA GLY A 238 28.91 -11.81 1.37
C GLY A 238 27.87 -11.78 0.24
N SER A 239 27.60 -10.58 -0.29
CA SER A 239 26.70 -10.39 -1.44
C SER A 239 26.96 -11.39 -2.57
N ASP A 240 25.91 -12.10 -2.98
CA ASP A 240 25.91 -12.93 -4.19
C ASP A 240 25.60 -12.12 -5.46
N MET A 241 25.15 -10.87 -5.30
CA MET A 241 25.01 -9.90 -6.37
C MET A 241 26.35 -9.23 -6.69
N THR A 242 26.56 -8.92 -7.97
CA THR A 242 27.79 -8.28 -8.46
C THR A 242 27.48 -6.94 -9.09
N PHE A 243 28.23 -5.92 -8.71
CA PHE A 243 28.16 -4.61 -9.37
C PHE A 243 29.10 -4.60 -10.57
N HIS A 244 28.63 -4.07 -11.70
CA HIS A 244 29.44 -3.84 -12.87
C HIS A 244 29.41 -2.36 -13.24
N THR A 245 30.58 -1.80 -13.43
CA THR A 245 30.76 -0.47 -14.00
C THR A 245 30.43 -0.47 -15.50
N PRO A 246 30.19 0.71 -16.10
CA PRO A 246 29.97 0.82 -17.55
C PRO A 246 31.13 0.30 -18.42
N ASP A 247 32.38 0.35 -17.93
CA ASP A 247 33.57 -0.18 -18.60
C ASP A 247 33.80 -1.69 -18.32
N GLY A 248 32.90 -2.34 -17.59
CA GLY A 248 32.90 -3.80 -17.39
C GLY A 248 33.69 -4.29 -16.17
N ARG A 249 34.29 -3.41 -15.37
CA ARG A 249 34.90 -3.77 -14.09
C ARG A 249 33.86 -4.29 -13.12
N GLN A 250 34.22 -5.33 -12.37
CA GLN A 250 33.34 -5.98 -11.41
C GLN A 250 33.72 -5.64 -9.96
N TYR A 251 32.70 -5.43 -9.13
CA TYR A 251 32.83 -5.40 -7.68
C TYR A 251 31.98 -6.54 -7.09
N PRO A 252 32.61 -7.62 -6.59
CA PRO A 252 31.89 -8.66 -5.86
C PRO A 252 31.43 -8.07 -4.52
N GLY A 253 30.13 -7.83 -4.41
CA GLY A 253 29.53 -7.10 -3.29
C GLY A 253 29.66 -5.59 -3.36
N HIS A 254 29.57 -4.92 -2.21
CA HIS A 254 29.39 -3.46 -2.19
C HIS A 254 30.63 -2.74 -2.75
N PRO A 255 30.47 -1.83 -3.72
CA PRO A 255 31.58 -1.08 -4.28
C PRO A 255 32.22 -0.13 -3.25
N PRO A 256 33.46 0.36 -3.46
CA PRO A 256 34.03 1.40 -2.60
C PRO A 256 33.19 2.68 -2.63
N TYR A 257 33.38 3.55 -1.63
CA TYR A 257 32.72 4.86 -1.64
C TYR A 257 33.10 5.64 -2.91
N MET A 258 32.08 6.15 -3.60
CA MET A 258 32.21 6.90 -4.86
C MET A 258 31.11 7.96 -4.93
N ASN A 259 31.21 8.85 -5.92
CA ASN A 259 30.20 9.88 -6.12
C ASN A 259 28.86 9.26 -6.55
N GLU A 260 27.77 9.93 -6.24
CA GLU A 260 26.40 9.47 -6.52
C GLU A 260 26.20 9.12 -8.00
N SER A 261 26.66 9.97 -8.93
CA SER A 261 26.58 9.71 -10.37
C SER A 261 27.30 8.43 -10.80
N ASP A 262 28.45 8.15 -10.19
CA ASP A 262 29.25 6.96 -10.50
C ASP A 262 28.57 5.71 -9.95
N PHE A 263 28.03 5.80 -8.74
CA PHE A 263 27.27 4.73 -8.13
C PHE A 263 25.99 4.42 -8.93
N ASP A 264 25.26 5.45 -9.34
CA ASP A 264 24.03 5.33 -10.12
C ASP A 264 24.25 4.67 -11.48
N ALA A 265 25.40 4.93 -12.11
CA ALA A 265 25.79 4.30 -13.37
C ALA A 265 26.13 2.81 -13.22
N LEU A 266 26.40 2.31 -12.01
CA LEU A 266 26.66 0.88 -11.81
C LEU A 266 25.42 0.03 -12.12
N THR A 267 25.62 -1.06 -12.83
CA THR A 267 24.62 -2.12 -12.93
C THR A 267 24.80 -3.09 -11.77
N LEU A 268 23.70 -3.57 -11.20
CA LEU A 268 23.70 -4.67 -10.23
C LEU A 268 23.09 -5.88 -10.92
N ARG A 269 23.79 -7.01 -10.92
CA ARG A 269 23.37 -8.22 -11.65
C ARG A 269 23.22 -9.41 -10.71
N PHE A 270 22.28 -10.28 -11.06
CA PHE A 270 22.18 -11.62 -10.49
C PHE A 270 23.47 -12.41 -10.71
N PRO A 271 23.80 -13.37 -9.82
CA PRO A 271 24.89 -14.31 -10.07
C PRO A 271 24.63 -15.12 -11.36
N GLU A 272 25.70 -15.52 -12.05
CA GLU A 272 25.60 -16.32 -13.29
C GLU A 272 24.80 -17.62 -13.06
N ASN A 273 24.99 -18.24 -11.90
CA ASN A 273 24.26 -19.43 -11.48
C ASN A 273 23.23 -19.06 -10.40
N LEU A 274 22.13 -18.42 -10.83
CA LEU A 274 21.01 -18.12 -9.95
C LEU A 274 20.32 -19.42 -9.52
N THR A 275 20.21 -19.63 -8.20
CA THR A 275 19.55 -20.80 -7.63
C THR A 275 18.13 -20.45 -7.21
N ASN A 276 17.18 -21.32 -7.56
CA ASN A 276 15.79 -21.24 -7.14
C ASN A 276 15.39 -22.50 -6.37
N PHE A 277 14.27 -22.43 -5.67
CA PHE A 277 13.56 -23.59 -5.11
C PHE A 277 12.06 -23.42 -5.32
N GLU A 278 11.36 -24.54 -5.42
CA GLU A 278 9.93 -24.55 -5.69
C GLU A 278 9.14 -24.76 -4.38
N LYS A 279 8.06 -24.01 -4.21
CA LYS A 279 7.09 -24.22 -3.14
C LYS A 279 5.68 -23.89 -3.58
N ASN A 280 4.72 -24.79 -3.28
CA ASN A 280 3.33 -24.65 -3.70
C ASN A 280 3.18 -24.37 -5.21
N GLY A 281 4.06 -24.99 -6.00
CA GLY A 281 4.15 -24.80 -7.44
C GLY A 281 4.82 -23.51 -7.87
N LEU A 282 5.22 -22.58 -7.00
CA LEU A 282 5.89 -21.32 -7.36
C LEU A 282 7.42 -21.42 -7.19
N GLU A 283 8.19 -20.78 -8.07
CA GLU A 283 9.65 -20.70 -7.94
C GLU A 283 10.07 -19.48 -7.12
N PHE A 284 10.92 -19.67 -6.11
CA PHE A 284 11.50 -18.60 -5.30
C PHE A 284 13.02 -18.55 -5.47
N ILE A 285 13.57 -17.34 -5.48
CA ILE A 285 15.02 -17.13 -5.60
C ILE A 285 15.69 -17.46 -4.25
N ASP A 286 16.65 -18.38 -4.25
CA ASP A 286 17.42 -18.78 -3.07
C ASP A 286 18.59 -17.83 -2.79
N SER A 287 18.26 -16.56 -2.53
CA SER A 287 19.24 -15.52 -2.22
C SER A 287 18.83 -14.67 -1.02
N ASN A 288 19.80 -14.31 -0.18
CA ASN A 288 19.65 -13.32 0.89
C ASN A 288 19.79 -11.87 0.38
N PHE A 289 20.13 -11.67 -0.89
CA PHE A 289 20.24 -10.36 -1.54
C PHE A 289 19.17 -10.17 -2.63
N PHE A 290 18.20 -11.08 -2.69
CA PHE A 290 16.93 -10.86 -3.37
C PHE A 290 15.81 -10.73 -2.33
N ALA A 291 14.97 -9.72 -2.50
CA ALA A 291 13.81 -9.47 -1.66
C ALA A 291 12.55 -9.31 -2.52
N GLU A 292 11.39 -9.49 -1.89
CA GLU A 292 10.09 -9.31 -2.54
C GLU A 292 9.26 -8.26 -1.78
N TRP A 293 8.63 -7.34 -2.51
CA TRP A 293 7.68 -6.38 -1.94
C TRP A 293 6.41 -7.08 -1.47
N LEU A 294 5.92 -6.67 -0.30
CA LEU A 294 4.69 -7.15 0.32
C LEU A 294 3.64 -6.04 0.38
N LEU A 295 2.38 -6.44 0.62
CA LEU A 295 1.21 -5.55 0.67
C LEU A 295 1.38 -4.38 1.65
N GLU A 296 2.07 -4.60 2.75
CA GLU A 296 2.33 -3.62 3.81
C GLU A 296 3.33 -2.53 3.39
N GLY A 297 3.89 -2.62 2.18
CA GLY A 297 4.91 -1.72 1.68
C GLY A 297 6.24 -1.90 2.40
N VAL A 298 6.53 -3.14 2.78
CA VAL A 298 7.80 -3.64 3.28
C VAL A 298 8.32 -4.72 2.34
N SER A 299 9.59 -5.10 2.46
CA SER A 299 10.16 -6.21 1.68
C SER A 299 10.74 -7.30 2.56
N ILE A 300 10.64 -8.53 2.07
CA ILE A 300 11.09 -9.75 2.74
C ILE A 300 12.18 -10.43 1.90
N ARG A 301 13.29 -10.84 2.52
CA ARG A 301 14.37 -11.57 1.84
C ARG A 301 13.90 -12.97 1.49
N SER A 302 14.04 -13.34 0.22
CA SER A 302 13.41 -14.56 -0.32
C SER A 302 14.02 -15.84 0.26
N ALA A 303 15.34 -15.90 0.52
CA ALA A 303 15.93 -17.08 1.16
C ALA A 303 15.57 -17.19 2.65
N SER A 304 15.84 -16.18 3.46
CA SER A 304 15.80 -16.27 4.93
C SER A 304 14.47 -15.90 5.57
N LEU A 305 13.50 -15.37 4.81
CA LEU A 305 12.24 -14.83 5.35
C LEU A 305 12.43 -13.71 6.39
N THR A 306 13.57 -13.02 6.32
CA THR A 306 13.92 -11.88 7.19
C THR A 306 13.60 -10.54 6.53
N SER A 307 13.69 -9.47 7.30
CA SER A 307 13.49 -8.10 6.85
C SER A 307 14.48 -7.72 5.75
N PHE A 308 14.24 -6.57 5.10
CA PHE A 308 15.21 -5.96 4.19
C PHE A 308 16.63 -5.86 4.80
N TYR A 309 16.74 -5.62 6.12
CA TYR A 309 18.01 -5.53 6.84
C TYR A 309 18.54 -6.86 7.39
N GLY A 310 17.80 -7.96 7.23
CA GLY A 310 18.21 -9.30 7.67
C GLY A 310 17.79 -9.65 9.11
N ASP A 311 16.88 -8.88 9.72
CA ASP A 311 16.36 -9.14 11.06
C ASP A 311 14.94 -9.75 11.05
N ALA A 312 14.47 -10.25 12.19
CA ALA A 312 13.17 -10.94 12.27
C ALA A 312 11.94 -10.01 12.16
N ASN A 313 12.11 -8.69 12.27
CA ASN A 313 10.98 -7.74 12.35
C ASN A 313 10.57 -7.21 10.97
N VAL A 314 10.18 -8.11 10.05
CA VAL A 314 9.83 -7.77 8.66
C VAL A 314 8.86 -6.59 8.56
N LEU A 315 7.78 -6.59 9.35
CA LEU A 315 6.75 -5.54 9.32
C LEU A 315 7.21 -4.19 9.90
N ARG A 316 8.33 -4.14 10.63
CA ARG A 316 8.84 -2.91 11.27
C ARG A 316 10.12 -2.38 10.62
N ALA A 317 10.85 -3.24 9.92
CA ALA A 317 12.18 -2.95 9.40
C ALA A 317 12.20 -2.95 7.86
N SER A 318 11.62 -1.90 7.25
CA SER A 318 11.57 -1.74 5.80
C SER A 318 12.73 -0.91 5.25
N GLY A 319 13.21 -1.28 4.06
CA GLY A 319 13.99 -0.36 3.23
C GLY A 319 13.16 0.85 2.75
N PRO A 320 13.79 1.92 2.27
CA PRO A 320 13.09 3.04 1.64
C PRO A 320 12.26 2.57 0.44
N ARG A 321 11.04 3.09 0.32
CA ARG A 321 10.06 2.69 -0.72
C ARG A 321 10.39 3.20 -2.12
N ASP A 322 11.19 4.25 -2.21
CA ASP A 322 11.73 4.83 -3.43
C ASP A 322 13.10 4.24 -3.83
N CYS A 323 13.61 3.29 -3.07
CA CYS A 323 14.80 2.51 -3.39
C CYS A 323 14.43 1.11 -3.88
N THR A 324 15.30 0.58 -4.73
CA THR A 324 15.26 -0.80 -5.25
C THR A 324 16.02 -1.79 -4.37
N GLY A 325 16.83 -1.27 -3.45
CA GLY A 325 17.76 -2.02 -2.61
C GLY A 325 19.22 -1.98 -3.10
N LYS A 326 19.50 -1.34 -4.25
CA LYS A 326 20.84 -1.27 -4.86
C LYS A 326 21.94 -0.84 -3.89
N TYR A 327 21.67 0.15 -3.03
CA TYR A 327 22.63 0.65 -2.02
C TYR A 327 23.05 -0.40 -0.97
N LYS A 328 22.36 -1.52 -0.87
CA LYS A 328 22.73 -2.69 -0.04
C LYS A 328 23.19 -3.88 -0.87
N GLY A 329 23.34 -3.72 -2.19
CA GLY A 329 23.55 -4.84 -3.10
C GLY A 329 22.35 -5.77 -3.19
N ILE A 330 21.14 -5.26 -2.90
CA ILE A 330 19.90 -6.04 -2.91
C ILE A 330 19.09 -5.70 -4.16
N LYS A 331 18.48 -6.72 -4.76
CA LYS A 331 17.41 -6.56 -5.75
C LYS A 331 16.06 -6.84 -5.12
N THR A 332 15.08 -5.97 -5.33
CA THR A 332 13.72 -6.14 -4.81
C THR A 332 12.72 -6.31 -5.96
N GLY A 333 12.15 -7.50 -6.09
CA GLY A 333 11.09 -7.82 -7.04
C GLY A 333 9.72 -7.92 -6.36
N PHE A 334 8.75 -8.50 -7.05
CA PHE A 334 7.40 -8.68 -6.51
C PHE A 334 6.61 -9.73 -7.29
N ARG A 335 5.50 -10.17 -6.70
CA ARG A 335 4.49 -11.04 -7.30
C ARG A 335 3.11 -10.45 -7.10
N LEU A 336 2.19 -10.84 -7.95
CA LEU A 336 0.80 -10.46 -7.86
C LEU A 336 -0.05 -11.60 -7.33
N CYS A 337 -1.11 -11.24 -6.63
CA CYS A 337 -2.15 -12.17 -6.23
C CYS A 337 -3.52 -11.50 -6.22
N TYR A 338 -4.55 -12.35 -6.20
CA TYR A 338 -5.94 -11.96 -5.97
C TYR A 338 -6.72 -13.16 -5.42
N GLU A 339 -7.86 -12.90 -4.76
CA GLU A 339 -8.71 -13.96 -4.23
C GLU A 339 -9.59 -14.53 -5.34
N LEU A 340 -9.66 -15.87 -5.45
CA LEU A 340 -10.57 -16.51 -6.39
C LEU A 340 -11.95 -16.57 -5.75
N SER A 341 -12.93 -15.86 -6.32
CA SER A 341 -14.32 -16.01 -5.90
C SER A 341 -14.88 -17.36 -6.39
N LYS A 342 -15.79 -17.92 -5.59
CA LYS A 342 -16.44 -19.21 -5.87
C LYS A 342 -17.40 -19.12 -7.05
#